data_AF-A0A7X1GQN3-F1
#
_entry.id   AF-A0A7X1GQN3-F1
#
_cell.length_a   1.000
_cell.length_b   1.000
_cell.length_c   1.000
_cell.angle_alpha   90.00
_cell.angle_beta   90.00
_cell.angle_gamma   90.00
#
_symmetry.space_group_name_H-M   'P 1'
#
loop_
_entity.id
_entity.type
_entity.pdbx_description
1 polymer ?
#
loop_
_entity_poly.entity_id
_entity_poly.type
_entity_poly.pdbx_seq_one_letter_code
_entity_poly.pdbx_strand_id
1 'polypeptide(L)'
;MGKNKKKDIFDDLLKGAEEDSIPGIKDLTELLYSRGQPSTEASTKKIVRASQQKRKEKTTAKKKVTYYIPEKISVELSEAKAKIKVMVPSELKSRVSMSKIVELALNSIFNELETKGQKSSLVKNILRKCQKN
;
A
#
# COMPACT_ATOMS: atom_id res chain seq x y z
N MET A 1 -0.41 -62.06 18.50
CA MET A 1 0.57 -61.01 18.85
C MET A 1 0.99 -60.30 17.57
N GLY A 2 0.73 -59.00 17.45
CA GLY A 2 1.09 -58.22 16.26
C GLY A 2 0.64 -56.76 16.42
N LYS A 3 1.42 -55.97 17.16
CA LYS A 3 1.15 -54.55 17.41
C LYS A 3 1.58 -53.73 16.19
N ASN A 4 0.64 -53.14 15.47
CA ASN A 4 0.93 -52.15 14.44
C ASN A 4 1.47 -50.87 15.11
N LYS A 5 2.79 -50.65 15.00
CA LYS A 5 3.43 -49.39 15.43
C LYS A 5 3.05 -48.30 14.43
N LYS A 6 2.24 -47.34 14.88
CA LYS A 6 2.04 -46.07 14.17
C LYS A 6 3.38 -45.34 14.22
N LYS A 7 3.99 -45.07 13.06
CA LYS A 7 5.13 -44.15 12.97
C LYS A 7 4.60 -42.76 13.26
N ASP A 8 5.06 -42.15 14.35
CA ASP A 8 4.76 -40.75 14.65
C ASP A 8 5.46 -39.87 13.63
N ILE A 9 4.67 -39.14 12.86
CA ILE A 9 5.14 -38.23 11.79
C ILE A 9 5.97 -37.08 12.40
N PHE A 10 5.76 -36.80 13.68
CA PHE A 10 6.47 -35.76 14.41
C PHE A 10 7.87 -36.17 14.86
N ASP A 11 8.17 -37.47 14.96
CA ASP A 11 9.51 -37.94 15.35
C ASP A 11 10.57 -37.61 14.28
N ASP A 12 10.18 -37.56 13.02
CA ASP A 12 11.06 -37.18 11.90
C ASP A 12 11.27 -35.65 11.81
N LEU A 13 10.33 -34.87 12.34
CA LEU A 13 10.40 -33.40 12.32
C LEU A 13 11.21 -32.84 13.50
N LEU A 14 11.19 -33.54 14.65
CA LEU A 14 11.93 -33.16 15.85
C LEU A 14 13.35 -33.71 15.92
N LYS A 15 13.69 -34.71 15.09
CA LYS A 15 15.08 -35.09 14.82
C LYS A 15 15.67 -34.05 13.88
N GLY A 16 16.02 -32.90 14.45
CA GLY A 16 16.68 -31.82 13.75
C GLY A 16 17.76 -32.39 12.85
N ALA A 17 17.59 -32.17 11.54
CA ALA A 17 18.62 -32.45 10.57
C ALA A 17 19.85 -31.63 10.98
N GLU A 18 20.84 -32.33 11.53
CA GLU A 18 22.18 -31.80 11.65
C GLU A 18 22.72 -31.54 10.23
N GLU A 19 23.32 -30.37 10.11
CA GLU A 19 24.27 -29.99 9.06
C GLU A 19 23.74 -29.97 7.62
N ASP A 20 23.15 -28.81 7.28
CA ASP A 20 23.69 -28.07 6.14
C ASP A 20 23.88 -26.62 6.59
N SER A 21 25.15 -26.24 6.78
CA SER A 21 25.54 -24.84 6.96
C SER A 21 25.00 -24.03 5.78
N ILE A 22 23.90 -23.30 6.00
CA ILE A 22 23.30 -22.45 4.98
C ILE A 22 24.37 -21.42 4.56
N PRO A 23 24.82 -21.42 3.29
CA PRO A 23 25.80 -20.45 2.82
C PRO A 23 25.20 -19.06 2.95
N GLY A 24 25.90 -18.19 3.71
CA GLY A 24 25.45 -16.84 4.03
C GLY A 24 25.16 -16.58 5.52
N ILE A 25 25.06 -17.61 6.38
CA ILE A 25 24.98 -17.38 7.83
C ILE A 25 26.28 -16.78 8.38
N LYS A 26 27.44 -17.18 7.83
CA LYS A 26 28.73 -16.58 8.17
C LYS A 26 28.76 -15.08 7.85
N ASP A 27 28.29 -14.69 6.68
CA ASP A 27 28.19 -13.28 6.24
C ASP A 27 27.23 -12.47 7.12
N LEU A 28 26.12 -13.08 7.53
CA LEU A 28 25.15 -12.50 8.46
C LEU A 28 25.75 -12.28 9.85
N THR A 29 26.57 -13.23 10.29
CA THR A 29 27.30 -13.18 11.56
C THR A 29 28.35 -12.07 11.52
N GLU A 30 29.10 -11.95 10.42
CA GLU A 30 30.11 -10.91 10.20
C GLU A 30 29.48 -9.50 10.19
N LEU A 31 28.31 -9.33 9.58
CA LEU A 31 27.55 -8.06 9.61
C LEU A 31 27.03 -7.71 11.01
N LEU A 32 26.66 -8.70 11.81
CA LEU A 32 26.17 -8.49 13.17
C LEU A 32 27.31 -7.99 14.09
N TYR A 33 28.51 -8.57 13.95
CA TYR A 33 29.69 -8.16 14.72
C TYR A 33 30.30 -6.83 14.24
N SER A 34 30.20 -6.52 12.95
CA SER A 34 30.69 -5.25 12.36
C SER A 34 29.91 -4.02 12.86
N ARG A 35 28.69 -4.19 13.37
CA ARG A 35 27.82 -3.09 13.82
C ARG A 35 28.09 -2.65 15.26
N GLY A 36 28.95 -3.37 15.99
CA GLY A 36 29.16 -3.21 17.43
C GLY A 36 30.40 -2.41 17.87
N GLN A 37 31.28 -1.96 16.97
CA GLN A 37 32.48 -1.21 17.36
C GLN A 37 32.41 0.28 16.97
N PRO A 38 32.60 1.22 17.91
CA PRO A 38 32.97 2.59 17.60
C PRO A 38 34.51 2.75 17.55
N SER A 39 34.98 3.68 16.72
CA SER A 39 36.36 4.21 16.58
C SER A 39 37.33 3.32 15.78
N THR A 40 38.25 3.80 14.92
CA THR A 40 38.78 5.15 14.63
C THR A 40 39.64 5.10 13.35
N GLU A 41 39.83 6.26 12.69
CA GLU A 41 40.93 6.59 11.74
C GLU A 41 40.93 5.90 10.35
N ALA A 42 41.27 6.52 9.21
CA ALA A 42 41.58 7.88 8.82
C ALA A 42 41.47 8.01 7.28
N SER A 43 41.15 9.23 6.83
CA SER A 43 41.60 9.87 5.58
C SER A 43 41.41 9.15 4.23
N THR A 44 40.47 9.64 3.42
CA THR A 44 40.80 10.23 2.10
C THR A 44 39.61 10.94 1.44
N LYS A 45 39.85 12.22 1.13
CA LYS A 45 39.33 13.02 0.00
C LYS A 45 37.81 13.14 -0.20
N LYS A 46 37.34 14.35 0.16
CA LYS A 46 36.13 15.04 -0.33
C LYS A 46 35.83 14.73 -1.80
N ILE A 47 34.73 14.03 -2.04
CA ILE A 47 33.86 14.26 -3.19
C ILE A 47 32.48 14.51 -2.61
N VAL A 48 32.13 15.78 -2.40
CA VAL A 48 30.75 16.18 -2.10
C VAL A 48 29.96 16.08 -3.40
N ARG A 49 29.63 14.84 -3.79
CA ARG A 49 28.46 14.63 -4.65
C ARG A 49 27.29 14.79 -3.72
N ALA A 50 26.62 15.94 -3.82
CA ALA A 50 25.28 16.14 -3.28
C ALA A 50 24.38 15.08 -3.94
N SER A 51 24.35 13.89 -3.36
CA SER A 51 23.31 12.92 -3.62
C SER A 51 22.06 13.60 -3.09
N GLN A 52 21.28 14.15 -4.01
CA GLN A 52 19.91 14.53 -3.77
C GLN A 52 19.24 13.30 -3.17
N GLN A 53 19.14 13.28 -1.84
CA GLN A 53 18.27 12.40 -1.12
C GLN A 53 16.87 12.75 -1.64
N LYS A 54 16.45 12.05 -2.71
CA LYS A 54 15.05 11.88 -3.03
C LYS A 54 14.47 11.25 -1.79
N ARG A 55 13.94 12.08 -0.89
CA ARG A 55 13.04 11.68 0.17
C ARG A 55 12.03 10.79 -0.54
N LYS A 56 12.16 9.47 -0.37
CA LYS A 56 11.08 8.56 -0.69
C LYS A 56 9.96 8.99 0.23
N GLU A 57 9.07 9.84 -0.26
CA GLU A 57 7.78 10.04 0.37
C GLU A 57 7.28 8.66 0.71
N LYS A 58 7.01 8.45 1.99
CA LYS A 58 6.47 7.21 2.53
C LYS A 58 5.08 7.10 1.91
N THR A 59 4.99 6.52 0.71
CA THR A 59 3.72 6.33 0.03
C THR A 59 2.91 5.45 0.94
N THR A 60 1.91 6.03 1.60
CA THR A 60 0.94 5.28 2.39
C THR A 60 0.42 4.16 1.49
N ALA A 61 0.57 2.92 1.93
CA ALA A 61 0.22 1.77 1.13
C ALA A 61 -1.26 1.85 0.76
N LYS A 62 -1.56 2.00 -0.53
CA LYS A 62 -2.94 2.10 -1.02
C LYS A 62 -3.62 0.75 -0.82
N LYS A 63 -4.71 0.73 -0.06
CA LYS A 63 -5.58 -0.45 0.05
C LYS A 63 -6.49 -0.51 -1.18
N LYS A 64 -6.49 -1.64 -1.88
CA LYS A 64 -7.44 -1.90 -2.98
C LYS A 64 -8.77 -2.37 -2.38
N VAL A 65 -9.86 -1.79 -2.85
CA VAL A 65 -11.23 -2.17 -2.47
C VAL A 65 -12.10 -2.16 -3.72
N THR A 66 -13.00 -3.13 -3.81
CA THR A 66 -13.97 -3.25 -4.91
C THR A 66 -15.34 -2.84 -4.40
N TYR A 67 -16.00 -1.92 -5.11
CA TYR A 67 -17.36 -1.47 -4.82
C TYR A 67 -18.26 -1.74 -6.02
N TYR A 68 -19.47 -2.24 -5.77
CA TYR A 68 -20.49 -2.38 -6.81
C TYR A 68 -21.23 -1.06 -6.97
N ILE A 69 -21.35 -0.61 -8.21
CA ILE A 69 -22.10 0.59 -8.57
C ILE A 69 -23.13 0.22 -9.65
N PRO A 70 -24.29 0.91 -9.70
CA PRO A 70 -25.23 0.79 -10.81
C PRO A 70 -24.54 1.03 -12.15
N GLU A 71 -24.91 0.25 -13.17
CA GLU A 71 -24.34 0.33 -14.52
C GLU A 71 -24.39 1.75 -15.08
N LYS A 72 -25.52 2.44 -14.90
CA LYS A 72 -25.69 3.85 -15.31
C LYS A 72 -24.59 4.76 -14.77
N ILE A 73 -24.22 4.61 -13.49
CA ILE A 73 -23.17 5.43 -12.85
C ILE A 73 -21.79 5.06 -13.41
N SER A 74 -21.56 3.79 -13.74
CA SER A 74 -20.31 3.33 -14.38
C SER A 74 -20.11 3.97 -15.76
N VAL A 75 -21.18 4.02 -16.56
CA VAL A 75 -21.17 4.67 -17.89
C VAL A 75 -20.90 6.16 -17.75
N GLU A 76 -21.63 6.85 -16.87
CA GLU A 76 -21.43 8.28 -16.59
C GLU A 76 -20.01 8.59 -16.11
N LEU A 77 -19.41 7.73 -15.29
CA LEU A 77 -18.02 7.87 -14.83
C LEU A 77 -17.02 7.73 -15.98
N SER A 78 -17.30 6.85 -16.94
CA SER A 78 -16.47 6.68 -18.15
C SER A 78 -16.52 7.89 -19.07
N GLU A 79 -17.72 8.43 -19.29
CA GLU A 79 -17.90 9.68 -20.03
C GLU A 79 -17.22 10.85 -19.34
N ALA A 80 -17.38 10.97 -18.02
CA ALA A 80 -16.72 12.01 -17.23
C ALA A 80 -15.19 11.93 -17.37
N LYS A 81 -14.61 10.73 -17.33
CA LYS A 81 -13.17 10.53 -17.58
C LYS A 81 -12.76 11.02 -18.96
N ALA A 82 -13.55 10.73 -20.00
CA ALA A 82 -13.27 11.20 -21.36
C ALA A 82 -13.32 12.73 -21.44
N LYS A 83 -14.35 13.36 -20.86
CA LYS A 83 -14.50 14.83 -20.79
C LYS A 83 -13.33 15.49 -20.07
N ILE A 84 -12.92 14.96 -18.91
CA ILE A 84 -11.76 15.46 -18.16
C ILE A 84 -10.49 15.36 -19.01
N LYS A 85 -10.29 14.25 -19.73
CA LYS A 85 -9.13 14.07 -20.62
C LYS A 85 -9.07 15.08 -21.77
N VAL A 86 -10.20 15.62 -22.21
CA VAL A 86 -10.23 16.70 -23.22
C VAL A 86 -9.78 18.03 -22.60
N MET A 87 -10.14 18.26 -21.34
CA MET A 87 -9.85 19.52 -20.63
C MET A 87 -8.42 19.62 -20.08
N VAL A 88 -7.75 18.48 -19.83
CA VAL A 88 -6.37 18.50 -19.31
C VAL A 88 -5.32 18.50 -20.42
N PRO A 89 -4.15 19.14 -20.20
CA PRO A 89 -2.99 19.05 -21.07
C PRO A 89 -2.60 17.61 -21.41
N SER A 90 -2.04 17.39 -22.60
CA SER A 90 -1.68 16.06 -23.12
C SER A 90 -0.74 15.30 -22.19
N GLU A 91 0.18 15.99 -21.53
CA GLU A 91 1.16 15.46 -20.59
C GLU A 91 0.50 14.86 -19.34
N LEU A 92 -0.69 15.36 -18.97
CA LEU A 92 -1.42 14.98 -17.77
C LEU A 92 -2.54 13.97 -18.04
N LYS A 93 -2.90 13.71 -19.31
CA LYS A 93 -3.96 12.75 -19.69
C LYS A 93 -3.70 11.34 -19.14
N SER A 94 -2.43 10.95 -19.01
CA SER A 94 -2.02 9.65 -18.44
C SER A 94 -2.33 9.53 -16.94
N ARG A 95 -2.39 10.66 -16.22
CA ARG A 95 -2.69 10.71 -14.78
C ARG A 95 -4.18 10.66 -14.47
N VAL A 96 -5.04 10.85 -15.48
CA VAL A 96 -6.50 10.78 -15.34
C VAL A 96 -6.97 9.33 -15.39
N SER A 97 -7.19 8.75 -14.20
CA SER A 97 -7.71 7.38 -14.02
C SER A 97 -9.06 7.38 -13.32
N MET A 98 -9.83 6.30 -13.48
CA MET A 98 -11.13 6.13 -12.78
C MET A 98 -10.96 6.23 -11.27
N SER A 99 -9.99 5.49 -10.72
CA SER A 99 -9.69 5.49 -9.29
C SER A 99 -9.38 6.90 -8.79
N LYS A 100 -8.67 7.73 -9.57
CA LYS A 100 -8.35 9.09 -9.15
C LYS A 100 -9.57 10.02 -9.15
N ILE A 101 -10.45 9.87 -10.15
CA ILE A 101 -11.71 10.63 -10.19
C ILE A 101 -12.58 10.28 -8.99
N VAL A 102 -12.73 8.97 -8.70
CA VAL A 102 -13.50 8.49 -7.55
C VAL A 102 -12.88 8.97 -6.22
N GLU A 103 -11.57 8.89 -6.07
CA GLU A 103 -10.84 9.40 -4.89
C GLU A 103 -11.11 10.89 -4.65
N LEU A 104 -11.00 11.73 -5.68
CA LEU A 104 -11.24 13.16 -5.57
C LEU A 104 -12.71 13.49 -5.26
N ALA A 105 -13.64 12.76 -5.88
CA ALA A 105 -15.07 12.93 -5.62
C ALA A 105 -15.42 12.58 -4.17
N LEU A 106 -14.92 11.45 -3.66
CA LEU A 106 -15.13 11.04 -2.26
C LEU A 106 -14.53 12.04 -1.28
N ASN A 107 -13.29 12.49 -1.51
CA ASN A 107 -12.66 13.51 -0.67
C ASN A 107 -13.45 14.82 -0.67
N SER A 108 -14.00 15.23 -1.82
CA SER A 108 -14.84 16.43 -1.91
C SER A 108 -16.12 16.27 -1.08
N ILE A 109 -16.74 15.08 -1.11
CA ILE A 109 -17.93 14.76 -0.31
C ILE A 109 -17.60 14.73 1.18
N PHE A 110 -16.47 14.13 1.59
CA PHE A 110 -16.05 14.10 2.98
C PHE A 110 -15.74 15.50 3.50
N ASN A 111 -15.04 16.32 2.72
CA ASN A 111 -14.80 17.71 3.07
C ASN A 111 -16.11 18.50 3.20
N GLU A 112 -17.09 18.29 2.32
CA GLU A 112 -18.42 18.91 2.47
C GLU A 112 -19.10 18.46 3.77
N LEU A 113 -19.00 17.17 4.10
CA LEU A 113 -19.59 16.62 5.31
C LEU A 113 -18.91 17.18 6.58
N GLU A 114 -17.58 17.28 6.59
CA GLU A 114 -16.84 17.85 7.72
C GLU A 114 -17.16 19.34 7.92
N THR A 115 -17.24 20.11 6.83
CA THR A 115 -17.49 21.56 6.90
C THR A 115 -18.94 21.92 7.23
N LYS A 116 -19.92 21.18 6.68
CA LYS A 116 -21.34 21.50 6.83
C LYS A 116 -22.08 20.60 7.82
N GLY A 117 -21.51 19.46 8.19
CA GLY A 117 -22.13 18.47 9.08
C GLY A 117 -23.53 18.07 8.64
N GLN A 118 -24.50 18.20 9.56
CA GLN A 118 -25.91 17.91 9.34
C GLN A 118 -26.55 18.77 8.23
N LYS A 119 -25.99 19.95 7.96
CA LYS A 119 -26.48 20.85 6.91
C LYS A 119 -25.97 20.49 5.52
N SER A 120 -25.06 19.51 5.40
CA SER A 120 -24.51 19.06 4.12
C SER A 120 -25.59 18.54 3.18
N SER A 121 -25.35 18.69 1.89
CA SER A 121 -26.29 18.23 0.86
C SER A 121 -26.45 16.71 0.91
N LEU A 122 -25.35 16.00 1.20
CA LEU A 122 -25.34 14.55 1.39
C LEU A 122 -26.32 14.12 2.49
N VAL A 123 -26.18 14.66 3.72
CA VAL A 123 -27.01 14.26 4.86
C VAL A 123 -28.48 14.55 4.59
N LYS A 124 -28.79 15.73 4.06
CA LYS A 124 -30.17 16.11 3.69
C LYS A 124 -30.78 15.15 2.67
N ASN A 125 -30.02 14.74 1.66
CA ASN A 125 -30.49 13.84 0.62
C ASN A 125 -30.71 12.41 1.15
N ILE A 126 -29.85 11.94 2.05
CA ILE A 126 -30.02 10.64 2.71
C ILE A 126 -31.28 10.66 3.58
N LEU A 127 -31.43 11.66 4.45
CA LEU A 127 -32.60 11.78 5.33
C LEU A 127 -33.91 11.83 4.53
N ARG A 128 -33.96 12.60 3.44
CA ARG A 128 -35.14 12.66 2.56
C ARG A 128 -35.49 11.32 1.90
N LYS A 129 -34.48 10.52 1.53
CA LYS A 129 -34.72 9.19 0.96
C LYS A 129 -35.22 8.21 2.02
N CYS A 130 -34.68 8.29 3.24
CA CYS A 130 -35.14 7.44 4.35
C CYS A 130 -36.56 7.77 4.82
N GLN A 131 -37.02 9.02 4.68
CA GLN A 131 -38.37 9.45 5.07
C GLN A 131 -39.46 9.15 4.02
N LYS A 132 -39.09 8.74 2.81
CA LYS A 132 -40.02 8.49 1.69
C LYS A 132 -40.33 7.00 1.48
N ASN A 133 -39.89 6.15 2.41
CA ASN A 133 -40.29 4.75 2.54
C ASN A 133 -41.15 4.60 3.79
#